data_AF-A0A9E2A847-F1
#
_entry.id   AF-A0A9E2A847-F1
#
_cell.length_a   1.000
_cell.length_b   1.000
_cell.length_c   1.000
_cell.angle_alpha   90.00
_cell.angle_beta   90.00
_cell.angle_gamma   90.00
#
_symmetry.space_group_name_H-M   'P 1'
#
loop_
_entity.id
_entity.type
_entity.pdbx_description
1 polymer ?
#
loop_
_entity_poly.entity_id
_entity_poly.type
_entity_poly.pdbx_seq_one_letter_code
_entity_poly.pdbx_strand_id
1 'polypeptide(L)'
;MARDVRSLSPHSRLAWGLGCVALGCYPISMALGWLPVDEADVMAPMWVVAMAGLAFVIAGAMILLANHSWANDLLAGVLCLLFGITGTWVSLFSSSEGFSGGSPLLSDESNVMLGRWLFGIGALMCFAISAYAFRRAAQSSR
;
A
#
# COMPACT_ATOMS: atom_id res chain seq x y z
N MET A 1 2.61 -14.77 -16.13
CA MET A 1 3.43 -15.75 -15.39
C MET A 1 4.49 -14.97 -14.62
N ALA A 2 4.25 -14.68 -13.35
CA ALA A 2 5.18 -13.88 -12.54
C ALA A 2 6.40 -14.74 -12.18
N ARG A 3 7.62 -14.27 -12.48
CA ARG A 3 8.85 -14.92 -12.00
C ARG A 3 8.89 -14.80 -10.48
N ASP A 4 9.14 -15.91 -9.78
CA ASP A 4 9.35 -15.91 -8.33
C ASP A 4 10.50 -14.94 -8.00
N VAL A 5 10.32 -14.04 -7.04
CA VAL A 5 11.36 -13.09 -6.59
C VAL A 5 12.63 -13.85 -6.16
N ARG A 6 12.50 -15.11 -5.74
CA ARG A 6 13.62 -16.00 -5.41
C ARG A 6 14.47 -16.43 -6.61
N SER A 7 13.95 -16.27 -7.84
CA SER A 7 14.72 -16.50 -9.07
C SER A 7 15.63 -15.33 -9.45
N LEU A 8 15.53 -14.19 -8.75
CA LEU A 8 16.39 -13.05 -8.97
C LEU A 8 17.78 -13.31 -8.37
N SER A 9 18.83 -12.86 -9.07
CA SER A 9 20.17 -12.85 -8.51
C SER A 9 20.22 -11.97 -7.25
N PRO A 10 21.13 -12.24 -6.30
CA PRO A 10 21.26 -11.45 -5.08
C PRO A 10 21.40 -9.93 -5.35
N HIS A 11 22.11 -9.57 -6.42
CA HIS A 11 22.27 -8.17 -6.85
C HIS A 11 20.97 -7.56 -7.36
N SER A 12 20.21 -8.28 -8.18
CA SER A 12 18.92 -7.80 -8.66
C SER A 12 17.93 -7.60 -7.52
N ARG A 13 17.91 -8.53 -6.56
CA ARG A 13 17.07 -8.42 -5.36
C ARG A 13 17.44 -7.19 -4.53
N LEU A 14 18.74 -6.97 -4.32
CA LEU A 14 19.23 -5.78 -3.61
C LEU A 14 18.81 -4.49 -4.33
N ALA A 15 18.98 -4.44 -5.66
CA ALA A 15 18.62 -3.28 -6.46
C ALA A 15 17.12 -2.96 -6.40
N TRP A 16 16.26 -3.97 -6.60
CA TRP A 16 14.80 -3.77 -6.53
C TRP A 16 14.32 -3.42 -5.12
N GLY A 17 14.86 -4.09 -4.09
CA GLY A 17 14.52 -3.81 -2.70
C GLY A 17 14.91 -2.39 -2.28
N LEU A 18 16.15 -1.98 -2.55
CA LEU A 18 16.62 -0.61 -2.26
C LEU A 18 15.89 0.44 -3.09
N GLY A 19 15.63 0.16 -4.38
CA GLY A 19 14.86 1.06 -5.24
C GLY A 19 13.44 1.28 -4.70
N CYS A 20 12.79 0.22 -4.22
CA CYS A 20 11.46 0.29 -3.62
C CYS A 20 11.47 1.08 -2.30
N VAL A 21 12.46 0.83 -1.43
CA VAL A 21 12.64 1.61 -0.18
C VAL A 21 12.87 3.09 -0.49
N ALA A 22 13.78 3.41 -1.41
CA ALA A 22 14.09 4.79 -1.79
C ALA A 22 12.85 5.51 -2.35
N LEU A 23 12.08 4.83 -3.21
CA LEU A 23 10.82 5.36 -3.74
C LEU A 23 9.80 5.64 -2.64
N GLY A 24 9.70 4.77 -1.63
CA GLY A 24 8.81 4.97 -0.49
C GLY A 24 9.23 6.09 0.46
N CYS A 25 10.54 6.34 0.61
CA CYS A 25 11.05 7.44 1.43
C CYS A 25 10.63 8.82 0.90
N TYR A 26 10.45 8.98 -0.42
CA TYR A 26 10.04 10.26 -1.01
C TYR A 26 8.71 10.80 -0.47
N PRO A 27 7.56 10.10 -0.61
CA PRO A 27 6.29 10.57 -0.04
C PRO A 27 6.28 10.62 1.49
N ILE A 28 7.09 9.81 2.20
CA ILE A 28 7.26 9.95 3.65
C ILE A 28 7.93 11.30 3.98
N SER A 29 8.99 11.66 3.27
CA SER A 29 9.69 12.93 3.49
C SER A 29 8.82 14.16 3.19
N MET A 30 7.92 14.04 2.20
CA MET A 30 6.86 15.04 1.95
C MET A 30 5.92 15.15 3.15
N ALA A 31 5.42 14.02 3.67
CA ALA A 31 4.49 14.01 4.80
C ALA A 31 5.09 14.51 6.12
N LEU A 32 6.41 14.37 6.28
CA LEU A 32 7.16 14.92 7.42
C LEU A 32 7.49 16.42 7.27
N GLY A 33 7.18 17.04 6.14
CA GLY A 33 7.48 18.44 5.86
C GLY A 33 8.97 18.72 5.61
N TRP A 34 9.77 17.70 5.31
CA TRP A 34 11.19 17.88 4.95
C TRP A 34 11.37 18.41 3.54
N LEU A 35 10.43 18.08 2.65
CA LEU A 35 10.36 18.63 1.31
C LEU A 35 9.23 19.67 1.26
N PRO A 36 9.47 20.85 0.65
CA PRO A 36 8.40 21.79 0.39
C PRO A 36 7.45 21.19 -0.64
N VAL A 37 6.18 21.10 -0.28
CA VAL A 37 5.12 20.65 -1.15
C VAL A 37 4.06 21.74 -1.16
N ASP A 38 3.64 22.15 -2.34
CA ASP A 38 2.48 23.02 -2.47
C ASP A 38 1.23 22.20 -2.11
N GLU A 39 0.50 22.61 -1.08
CA GLU A 39 -0.70 21.90 -0.63
C GLU A 39 -1.76 21.86 -1.74
N ALA A 40 -1.74 22.79 -2.69
CA ALA A 40 -2.62 22.81 -3.85
C ALA A 40 -2.39 21.62 -4.81
N ASP A 41 -1.19 21.05 -4.82
CA ASP A 41 -0.82 19.92 -5.68
C ASP A 41 -1.14 18.56 -5.04
N VAL A 42 -1.49 18.52 -3.75
CA VAL A 42 -1.73 17.27 -3.02
C VAL A 42 -3.22 16.96 -2.94
N MET A 43 -3.65 15.99 -3.74
CA MET A 43 -5.05 15.54 -3.80
C MET A 43 -5.51 14.72 -2.58
N ALA A 44 -4.63 14.40 -1.64
CA ALA A 44 -4.91 13.56 -0.48
C ALA A 44 -4.27 14.10 0.81
N PRO A 45 -4.85 13.83 1.99
CA PRO A 45 -4.20 14.19 3.25
C PRO A 45 -2.80 13.59 3.37
N MET A 46 -1.87 14.35 3.97
CA MET A 46 -0.45 13.96 4.06
C MET A 46 -0.22 12.62 4.78
N TRP A 47 -1.11 12.22 5.70
CA TRP A 47 -1.02 10.91 6.33
C TRP A 47 -1.31 9.75 5.36
N VAL A 48 -2.20 9.94 4.36
CA VAL A 48 -2.46 8.95 3.30
C VAL A 48 -1.23 8.83 2.41
N VAL A 49 -0.60 9.96 2.09
CA VAL A 49 0.66 10.02 1.34
C VAL A 49 1.78 9.29 2.10
N ALA A 50 1.88 9.50 3.42
CA ALA A 50 2.81 8.77 4.27
C ALA A 50 2.56 7.25 4.24
N MET A 51 1.29 6.82 4.32
CA MET A 51 0.94 5.40 4.25
C MET A 51 1.30 4.77 2.90
N ALA A 52 1.11 5.49 1.80
CA ALA A 52 1.52 5.05 0.48
C ALA A 52 3.06 4.86 0.41
N GLY A 53 3.82 5.80 0.97
CA GLY A 53 5.27 5.66 1.10
C GLY A 53 5.70 4.48 1.94
N LEU A 54 5.06 4.30 3.10
CA LEU A 54 5.34 3.19 4.00
C LEU A 54 5.06 1.84 3.34
N ALA A 55 4.03 1.74 2.49
CA ALA A 55 3.76 0.53 1.71
C ALA A 55 4.93 0.15 0.79
N PHE A 56 5.55 1.12 0.10
CA PHE A 56 6.75 0.90 -0.70
C PHE A 56 7.96 0.50 0.16
N VAL A 57 8.17 1.15 1.31
CA VAL A 57 9.26 0.78 2.23
C VAL A 57 9.10 -0.66 2.72
N ILE A 58 7.90 -1.06 3.12
CA ILE A 58 7.60 -2.42 3.57
C ILE A 58 7.79 -3.42 2.43
N ALA A 59 7.29 -3.12 1.23
CA ALA A 59 7.47 -3.99 0.06
C ALA A 59 8.97 -4.17 -0.27
N GLY A 60 9.76 -3.10 -0.22
CA GLY A 60 11.21 -3.16 -0.40
C GLY A 60 11.90 -4.01 0.67
N ALA A 61 11.52 -3.85 1.95
CA ALA A 61 12.03 -4.67 3.04
C ALA A 61 11.71 -6.16 2.84
N MET A 62 10.49 -6.48 2.41
CA MET A 62 10.07 -7.85 2.09
C MET A 62 10.89 -8.46 0.94
N ILE A 63 11.17 -7.67 -0.10
CA ILE A 63 12.05 -8.07 -1.22
C ILE A 63 13.47 -8.34 -0.71
N LEU A 64 14.02 -7.50 0.16
CA LEU A 64 15.37 -7.68 0.70
C LEU A 64 15.49 -8.92 1.60
N LEU A 65 14.45 -9.19 2.42
CA LEU A 65 14.40 -10.37 3.28
C LEU A 65 14.27 -11.67 2.47
N ALA A 66 13.42 -11.68 1.44
CA ALA A 66 13.21 -12.77 0.46
C ALA A 66 13.07 -14.22 0.97
N ASN A 67 12.93 -14.40 2.28
CA ASN A 67 12.77 -15.69 2.93
C ASN A 67 11.32 -15.85 3.41
N HIS A 68 10.81 -17.08 3.42
CA HIS A 68 9.59 -17.39 4.16
C HIS A 68 9.94 -17.38 5.65
N SER A 69 9.84 -16.22 6.27
CA SER A 69 10.11 -15.99 7.69
C SER A 69 8.90 -15.35 8.35
N TRP A 70 8.80 -15.50 9.67
CA TRP A 70 7.77 -14.84 10.47
C TRP A 70 7.79 -13.32 10.27
N ALA A 71 8.98 -12.73 10.03
CA ALA A 71 9.12 -11.30 9.76
C ALA A 71 8.46 -10.90 8.42
N ASN A 72 8.58 -11.71 7.38
CA ASN A 72 7.90 -11.45 6.10
C ASN A 72 6.38 -11.62 6.22
N ASP A 73 5.91 -12.59 7.00
CA ASP A 73 4.48 -12.74 7.30
C ASP A 73 3.96 -11.53 8.11
N LEU A 74 4.72 -11.02 9.08
CA LEU A 74 4.38 -9.82 9.83
C LEU A 74 4.32 -8.59 8.93
N LEU A 75 5.33 -8.38 8.08
CA LEU A 75 5.40 -7.25 7.14
C LEU A 75 4.25 -7.31 6.12
N ALA A 76 3.91 -8.49 5.60
CA ALA A 76 2.73 -8.66 4.75
C ALA A 76 1.44 -8.27 5.50
N GLY A 77 1.33 -8.66 6.77
CA GLY A 77 0.21 -8.28 7.63
C GLY A 77 0.10 -6.76 7.81
N VAL A 78 1.20 -6.07 8.08
CA VAL A 78 1.24 -4.60 8.19
C VAL A 78 0.92 -3.93 6.86
N LEU A 79 1.47 -4.43 5.74
CA LEU A 79 1.20 -3.90 4.41
C LEU A 79 -0.30 -3.98 4.06
N CYS A 80 -0.91 -5.14 4.28
CA CYS A 80 -2.35 -5.30 4.08
C CYS A 80 -3.16 -4.44 5.05
N LEU A 81 -2.72 -4.27 6.31
CA LEU A 81 -3.38 -3.37 7.25
C LEU A 81 -3.39 -1.93 6.75
N LEU A 82 -2.25 -1.44 6.24
CA LEU A 82 -2.14 -0.10 5.66
C LEU A 82 -3.10 0.08 4.48
N PHE A 83 -3.12 -0.86 3.53
CA PHE A 83 -4.07 -0.79 2.41
C PHE A 83 -5.54 -0.87 2.87
N GLY A 84 -5.82 -1.65 3.91
CA GLY A 84 -7.14 -1.70 4.54
C GLY A 84 -7.56 -0.34 5.11
N ILE A 85 -6.68 0.32 5.85
CA ILE A 85 -6.94 1.64 6.43
C ILE A 85 -7.13 2.69 5.32
N THR A 86 -6.23 2.75 4.34
CA THR A 86 -6.35 3.71 3.23
C THR A 86 -7.59 3.45 2.39
N GLY A 87 -7.90 2.19 2.06
CA GLY A 87 -9.09 1.82 1.30
C GLY A 87 -10.39 2.14 2.04
N THR A 88 -10.41 1.96 3.36
CA THR A 88 -11.53 2.35 4.21
C THR A 88 -11.71 3.86 4.21
N TRP A 89 -10.61 4.62 4.29
CA TRP A 89 -10.68 6.07 4.23
C TRP A 89 -11.19 6.57 2.87
N VAL A 90 -10.70 6.00 1.77
CA VAL A 90 -11.21 6.32 0.42
C VAL A 90 -12.68 5.93 0.28
N SER A 91 -13.10 4.81 0.86
CA SER A 91 -14.50 4.38 0.78
C SER A 91 -15.43 5.34 1.53
N LEU A 92 -15.05 5.78 2.73
CA LEU A 92 -15.95 6.46 3.68
C LEU A 92 -15.78 7.97 3.76
N PHE A 93 -14.57 8.49 3.57
CA PHE A 93 -14.23 9.87 3.92
C PHE A 93 -13.66 10.71 2.78
N SER A 94 -13.26 10.12 1.64
CA SER A 94 -12.79 10.92 0.50
C SER A 94 -13.93 11.75 -0.11
N SER A 95 -13.60 12.89 -0.71
CA SER A 95 -14.53 13.68 -1.52
C SER A 95 -14.77 13.03 -2.89
N SER A 96 -15.89 13.35 -3.55
CA SER A 96 -16.15 12.90 -4.93
C SER A 96 -15.14 13.46 -5.94
N GLU A 97 -14.58 14.64 -5.67
CA GLU A 97 -13.56 15.29 -6.49
C GLU A 97 -12.26 14.50 -6.57
N GLY A 98 -11.95 13.69 -5.55
CA GLY A 98 -10.79 12.80 -5.53
C GLY A 98 -10.95 11.56 -6.41
N PHE A 99 -12.12 11.34 -7.01
CA PHE A 99 -12.34 10.25 -7.96
C PHE A 99 -12.18 10.77 -9.39
N SER A 100 -11.12 10.34 -10.06
CA SER A 100 -10.88 10.62 -11.47
C SER A 100 -10.92 9.33 -12.29
N GLY A 101 -11.49 9.40 -13.50
CA GLY A 101 -11.62 8.25 -14.41
C GLY A 101 -12.96 7.53 -14.26
N GLY A 102 -13.04 6.29 -14.76
CA GLY A 102 -14.27 5.49 -14.78
C GLY A 102 -14.72 5.10 -16.18
N SER A 103 -15.94 4.57 -16.29
CA SER A 103 -16.53 4.24 -17.58
C SER A 103 -17.25 5.44 -18.17
N PRO A 104 -17.04 5.80 -19.45
CA PRO A 104 -17.80 6.85 -20.11
C PRO A 104 -19.29 6.49 -20.28
N LEU A 105 -19.67 5.24 -20.01
CA LEU A 105 -21.05 4.76 -20.06
C LEU A 105 -21.83 5.04 -18.76
N LEU A 106 -21.13 5.39 -17.68
CA LEU A 106 -21.73 5.63 -16.37
C LEU A 106 -21.72 7.13 -16.05
N SER A 107 -22.73 7.59 -15.30
CA SER A 107 -22.69 8.94 -14.72
C SER A 107 -21.55 9.07 -13.71
N ASP A 108 -21.08 10.30 -13.51
CA ASP A 108 -20.02 10.60 -12.53
C ASP A 108 -20.38 10.09 -11.13
N GLU A 109 -21.63 10.27 -10.71
CA GLU A 109 -22.16 9.75 -9.45
C GLU A 109 -22.03 8.23 -9.35
N SER A 110 -22.35 7.51 -10.43
CA SER A 110 -22.24 6.04 -10.47
C SER A 110 -20.78 5.59 -10.44
N ASN A 111 -19.88 6.31 -11.13
CA ASN A 111 -18.44 6.04 -11.10
C ASN A 111 -17.87 6.24 -9.68
N VAL A 112 -18.25 7.33 -8.99
CA VAL A 112 -17.86 7.57 -7.59
C VAL A 112 -18.38 6.46 -6.67
N MET A 113 -19.66 6.11 -6.79
CA MET A 113 -20.26 5.08 -5.95
C MET A 113 -19.60 3.71 -6.18
N LEU A 114 -19.34 3.35 -7.43
CA LEU A 114 -18.60 2.14 -7.78
C LEU A 114 -17.18 2.15 -7.20
N GLY A 115 -16.47 3.28 -7.30
CA GLY A 115 -15.16 3.46 -6.71
C GLY A 115 -15.17 3.20 -5.20
N ARG A 116 -16.11 3.81 -4.47
CA ARG A 116 -16.27 3.58 -3.02
C ARG A 116 -16.49 2.12 -2.68
N TRP A 117 -17.36 1.42 -3.41
CA TRP A 117 -17.60 -0.01 -3.19
C TRP A 117 -16.35 -0.84 -3.44
N LEU A 118 -15.61 -0.58 -4.52
CA LEU A 118 -14.38 -1.30 -4.85
C LEU A 118 -13.31 -1.11 -3.76
N PHE A 119 -13.07 0.13 -3.32
CA PHE A 119 -12.13 0.41 -2.23
C PHE A 119 -12.59 -0.18 -0.90
N GLY A 120 -13.89 -0.13 -0.58
CA GLY A 120 -14.45 -0.71 0.65
C GLY A 120 -14.32 -2.23 0.69
N ILE A 121 -14.69 -2.93 -0.39
CA ILE A 121 -14.54 -4.39 -0.50
C ILE A 121 -13.05 -4.77 -0.46
N GLY A 122 -12.21 -4.05 -1.21
CA GLY A 122 -10.76 -4.24 -1.18
C GLY A 122 -10.17 -4.07 0.22
N ALA A 123 -10.65 -3.09 0.98
CA ALA A 123 -10.22 -2.87 2.36
C ALA A 123 -10.60 -4.03 3.29
N LEU A 124 -11.83 -4.53 3.19
CA LEU A 124 -12.28 -5.71 3.95
C LEU A 124 -11.41 -6.95 3.64
N MET A 125 -11.10 -7.17 2.36
CA MET A 125 -10.18 -8.24 1.95
C MET A 125 -8.79 -8.04 2.55
N CYS A 126 -8.26 -6.82 2.52
CA CYS A 126 -6.97 -6.49 3.11
C CYS A 126 -6.94 -6.72 4.62
N PHE A 127 -8.00 -6.37 5.37
CA PHE A 127 -8.08 -6.67 6.79
C PHE A 127 -8.13 -8.17 7.07
N ALA A 128 -8.86 -8.95 6.27
CA ALA A 128 -8.90 -10.40 6.40
C ALA A 128 -7.52 -11.04 6.15
N ILE A 129 -6.82 -10.61 5.11
CA ILE A 129 -5.46 -11.08 4.80
C ILE A 129 -4.48 -10.65 5.88
N SER A 130 -4.60 -9.43 6.39
CA SER A 130 -3.77 -8.91 7.49
C SER A 130 -3.92 -9.77 8.75
N ALA A 131 -5.16 -10.06 9.17
CA ALA A 131 -5.44 -10.93 10.31
C ALA A 131 -4.86 -12.34 10.11
N TYR A 132 -4.99 -12.91 8.90
CA TYR A 132 -4.40 -14.20 8.56
C TYR A 132 -2.87 -14.17 8.64
N ALA A 133 -2.22 -13.14 8.09
CA ALA A 133 -0.78 -12.98 8.06
C ALA A 133 -0.19 -12.82 9.48
N PHE A 134 -0.84 -12.04 10.34
CA PHE A 134 -0.44 -11.93 11.74
C PHE A 134 -0.59 -13.25 12.51
N ARG A 135 -1.69 -13.99 12.27
CA ARG A 135 -1.86 -15.32 12.87
C ARG A 135 -0.75 -16.28 12.44
N ARG A 136 -0.39 -16.26 11.15
CA ARG A 136 0.69 -17.08 10.60
C ARG A 136 2.04 -16.70 11.19
N ALA A 137 2.36 -15.41 11.26
CA ALA A 137 3.60 -14.91 11.88
C ALA A 137 3.74 -15.38 13.34
N ALA A 138 2.66 -15.33 14.12
CA ALA A 138 2.65 -15.78 15.52
C ALA A 138 2.79 -17.31 15.70
N GLN A 139 2.42 -18.09 14.68
CA GLN A 139 2.61 -19.54 14.67
C GLN A 139 4.04 -19.91 14.28
N SER A 140 4.63 -19.20 13.31
CA SER A 140 6.01 -19.44 12.85
C SER A 140 7.09 -18.93 13.81
N SER A 141 6.73 -18.15 14.83
CA SER A 141 7.66 -17.68 15.88
C SER A 141 7.79 -18.64 17.07
N ARG A 142 7.04 -19.75 17.08
CA ARG A 142 7.10 -20.81 18.11
C ARG A 142 7.93 -21.97 17.61
#